data_AF-H5URH9-F1
#
_entry.id   AF-H5URH9-F1
#
_cell.length_a   1.000
_cell.length_b   1.000
_cell.length_c   1.000
_cell.angle_alpha   90.00
_cell.angle_beta   90.00
_cell.angle_gamma   90.00
#
_symmetry.space_group_name_H-M   'P 1'
#
loop_
_entity.id
_entity.type
_entity.pdbx_description
1 polymer ?
#
loop_
_entity_poly.entity_id
_entity_poly.type
_entity_poly.pdbx_seq_one_letter_code
_entity_poly.pdbx_strand_id
1 'polypeptide(L)'
;MPGWGAIPAGEYAFPGPLRDRLVGAILLAAKTSTTSLVVEWERDGERLPEPGDLEAVLDSTGRPVCVIRNTEVQVCRMADVTAAHARAEGEGFADATAWRAAHEEFWNSPEFVASLGDPPVALDDDTEVVCVAFEVVDHLPTPDGPAGA
;
A
#
# COMPACT_ATOMS: atom_id res chain seq x y z
N MET A 1 -2.92 -10.78 20.66
CA MET A 1 -2.71 -10.58 19.21
C MET A 1 -2.74 -11.95 18.56
N PRO A 2 -3.48 -12.16 17.47
CA PRO A 2 -3.34 -13.38 16.68
C PRO A 2 -1.86 -13.58 16.30
N GLY A 3 -1.40 -14.83 16.20
CA GLY A 3 -0.07 -15.10 15.65
C GLY A 3 0.02 -14.53 14.24
N TRP A 4 1.17 -13.97 13.87
CA TRP A 4 1.35 -13.25 12.60
C TRP A 4 0.96 -14.08 11.36
N GLY A 5 1.06 -15.41 11.42
CA GLY A 5 0.64 -16.31 10.34
C GLY A 5 -0.87 -16.36 10.06
N ALA A 6 -1.70 -15.67 10.86
CA ALA A 6 -3.14 -15.50 10.62
C ALA A 6 -3.50 -14.08 10.12
N ILE A 7 -2.53 -13.17 10.02
CA ILE A 7 -2.74 -11.81 9.53
C ILE A 7 -2.60 -11.84 8.00
N PRO A 8 -3.54 -11.25 7.25
CA PRO A 8 -3.43 -11.10 5.79
C PRO A 8 -2.12 -10.43 5.36
N ALA A 9 -1.59 -10.81 4.21
CA ALA A 9 -0.39 -10.21 3.65
C ALA A 9 -0.69 -8.81 3.10
N GLY A 10 0.16 -7.83 3.44
CA GLY A 10 0.17 -6.49 2.82
C GLY A 10 1.32 -6.38 1.83
N GLU A 11 0.99 -6.23 0.54
CA GLU A 11 1.97 -6.12 -0.54
C GLU A 11 1.97 -4.72 -1.15
N TYR A 12 3.13 -4.05 -1.10
CA TYR A 12 3.28 -2.67 -1.54
C TYR A 12 4.07 -2.64 -2.84
N ALA A 13 3.36 -2.59 -3.98
CA ALA A 13 3.88 -2.83 -5.33
C ALA A 13 4.43 -4.25 -5.56
N PHE A 14 4.89 -4.55 -6.78
CA PHE A 14 5.50 -5.85 -7.12
C PHE A 14 6.87 -6.04 -6.46
N PRO A 15 7.31 -7.31 -6.24
CA PRO A 15 8.64 -7.57 -5.68
C PRO A 15 9.76 -6.89 -6.48
N GLY A 16 10.61 -6.13 -5.79
CA GLY A 16 11.72 -5.41 -6.42
C GLY A 16 12.03 -4.07 -5.77
N PRO A 17 12.82 -3.21 -6.44
CA PRO A 17 13.34 -1.97 -5.85
C PRO A 17 12.26 -1.00 -5.37
N LEU A 18 11.08 -0.99 -6.00
CA LEU A 18 9.97 -0.16 -5.57
C LEU A 18 9.40 -0.66 -4.23
N ARG A 19 9.02 -1.95 -4.13
CA ARG A 19 8.57 -2.55 -2.87
C ARG A 19 9.59 -2.37 -1.76
N ASP A 20 10.87 -2.61 -2.03
CA ASP A 20 11.93 -2.44 -1.02
C ASP A 20 11.99 -1.01 -0.46
N ARG A 21 11.81 0.00 -1.33
CA ARG A 21 11.75 1.41 -0.90
C ARG A 21 10.50 1.70 -0.08
N LEU A 22 9.33 1.23 -0.52
CA LEU A 22 8.05 1.45 0.16
C LEU A 22 8.05 0.80 1.54
N VAL A 23 8.49 -0.46 1.63
CA VAL A 23 8.62 -1.20 2.89
C VAL A 23 9.61 -0.49 3.82
N GLY A 24 10.75 -0.03 3.32
CA GLY A 24 11.69 0.78 4.10
C GLY A 24 11.06 2.07 4.65
N ALA A 25 10.24 2.76 3.85
CA ALA A 25 9.52 3.96 4.28
C ALA A 25 8.45 3.66 5.34
N ILE A 26 7.74 2.53 5.23
CA ILE A 26 6.77 2.07 6.24
C ILE A 26 7.48 1.79 7.56
N LEU A 27 8.59 1.06 7.53
CA LEU A 27 9.38 0.72 8.74
C LEU A 27 9.93 1.96 9.46
N LEU A 28 10.20 3.03 8.73
CA LEU A 28 10.64 4.32 9.27
C LEU A 28 9.48 5.26 9.63
N ALA A 29 8.22 4.79 9.51
CA ALA A 29 7.00 5.59 9.66
C ALA A 29 6.95 6.84 8.77
N ALA A 30 7.67 6.83 7.64
CA ALA A 30 7.66 7.88 6.64
C ALA A 30 6.53 7.69 5.62
N LYS A 31 6.13 6.44 5.35
CA LYS A 31 4.91 6.07 4.63
C LYS A 31 3.86 5.61 5.64
N THR A 32 2.76 6.35 5.71
CA THR A 32 1.62 6.09 6.63
C THR A 32 0.29 6.06 5.89
N SER A 33 0.32 6.09 4.56
CA SER A 33 -0.85 5.88 3.72
C SER A 33 -0.50 5.14 2.43
N THR A 34 -1.52 4.56 1.82
CA THR A 34 -1.44 3.87 0.53
C THR A 34 -2.72 4.10 -0.27
N THR A 35 -2.65 3.84 -1.57
CA THR A 35 -3.80 3.94 -2.47
C THR A 35 -3.87 2.73 -3.39
N SER A 36 -5.08 2.24 -3.63
CA SER A 36 -5.43 1.23 -4.64
C SER A 36 -6.66 1.69 -5.44
N LEU A 37 -6.88 1.14 -6.62
CA LEU A 37 -8.13 1.33 -7.37
C LEU A 37 -9.25 0.49 -6.73
N VAL A 38 -10.48 1.01 -6.71
CA VAL A 38 -11.65 0.23 -6.26
C VAL A 38 -11.83 -1.05 -7.09
N VAL A 39 -11.55 -0.97 -8.40
CA VAL A 39 -11.67 -2.08 -9.35
C VAL A 39 -10.73 -3.26 -9.05
N GLU A 40 -9.61 -3.04 -8.35
CA GLU A 40 -8.73 -4.14 -7.89
C GLU A 40 -9.53 -5.07 -6.97
N TRP A 41 -10.14 -4.50 -5.93
CA TRP A 41 -10.97 -5.22 -4.96
C TRP A 41 -12.18 -5.91 -5.60
N GLU A 42 -12.87 -5.23 -6.52
CA GLU A 42 -14.04 -5.78 -7.20
C GLU A 42 -13.70 -7.02 -8.04
N ARG A 43 -12.54 -7.01 -8.72
CA ARG A 43 -12.10 -8.12 -9.57
C ARG A 43 -11.58 -9.30 -8.78
N ASP A 44 -10.87 -9.02 -7.70
CA ASP A 44 -10.39 -10.07 -6.79
C ASP A 44 -11.54 -10.67 -5.96
N GLY A 45 -12.72 -10.03 -5.98
CA GLY A 45 -13.89 -10.46 -5.22
C GLY A 45 -13.70 -10.25 -3.71
N GLU A 46 -12.83 -9.31 -3.35
CA GLU A 46 -12.49 -8.97 -1.98
C GLU A 46 -13.32 -7.79 -1.48
N ARG A 47 -13.49 -7.69 -0.17
CA ARG A 47 -14.13 -6.51 0.43
C ARG A 47 -13.12 -5.37 0.48
N LEU A 48 -13.61 -4.14 0.40
CA LEU A 48 -12.79 -2.98 0.71
C LEU A 48 -12.22 -3.06 2.15
N PRO A 49 -11.04 -2.48 2.39
CA PRO A 49 -10.44 -2.42 3.71
C PRO A 49 -11.32 -1.60 4.66
N GLU A 50 -11.21 -1.89 5.96
CA GLU A 50 -11.92 -1.18 7.02
C GLU A 50 -10.93 -0.70 8.09
N PRO A 51 -11.23 0.42 8.79
CA PRO A 51 -10.46 0.82 9.95
C PRO A 51 -10.39 -0.31 11.00
N GLY A 52 -9.19 -0.59 11.47
CA GLY A 52 -8.90 -1.68 12.40
C GLY A 52 -8.37 -2.95 11.74
N ASP A 53 -8.48 -3.09 10.42
CA ASP A 53 -7.86 -4.19 9.68
C ASP A 53 -6.34 -4.21 9.90
N LEU A 54 -5.79 -5.43 9.94
CA LEU A 54 -4.37 -5.68 10.14
C LEU A 54 -3.78 -6.30 8.88
N GLU A 55 -2.57 -5.86 8.53
CA GLU A 55 -1.79 -6.43 7.44
C GLU A 55 -0.36 -6.73 7.92
N ALA A 56 0.15 -7.90 7.51
CA ALA A 56 1.54 -8.27 7.66
C ALA A 56 2.29 -7.82 6.40
N VAL A 57 3.04 -6.72 6.51
CA VAL A 57 3.78 -6.12 5.39
C VAL A 57 4.90 -7.06 4.96
N LEU A 58 4.92 -7.43 3.67
CA LEU A 58 5.92 -8.34 3.09
C LEU A 58 7.07 -7.58 2.40
N ASP A 59 8.30 -8.03 2.63
CA ASP A 59 9.45 -7.64 1.80
C ASP A 59 9.40 -8.29 0.41
N SER A 60 10.32 -7.91 -0.49
CA SER A 60 10.41 -8.50 -1.84
C SER A 60 10.80 -9.98 -1.88
N THR A 61 11.18 -10.57 -0.74
CA THR A 61 11.42 -12.02 -0.61
C THR A 61 10.20 -12.77 -0.09
N GLY A 62 9.08 -12.07 0.15
CA GLY A 62 7.84 -12.63 0.69
C GLY A 62 7.88 -12.85 2.20
N ARG A 63 8.84 -12.26 2.93
CA ARG A 63 8.92 -12.38 4.39
C ARG A 63 8.16 -11.21 5.03
N PRO A 64 7.29 -11.46 6.03
CA PRO A 64 6.73 -10.37 6.81
C PRO A 64 7.85 -9.59 7.52
N VAL A 65 7.68 -8.28 7.70
CA VAL A 65 8.66 -7.42 8.39
C VAL A 65 8.04 -6.52 9.47
N CYS A 66 6.77 -6.15 9.32
CA CYS A 66 6.00 -5.44 10.34
C CYS A 66 4.51 -5.76 10.20
N VAL A 67 3.74 -5.40 11.22
CA VAL A 67 2.28 -5.39 11.16
C VAL A 67 1.82 -3.95 11.20
N ILE A 68 0.93 -3.59 10.27
CA ILE A 68 0.24 -2.31 10.28
C ILE A 68 -1.23 -2.49 10.69
N ARG A 69 -1.85 -1.40 11.12
CA ARG A 69 -3.29 -1.28 11.32
C ARG A 69 -3.83 -0.11 10.51
N ASN A 70 -4.90 -0.36 9.77
CA ASN A 70 -5.63 0.70 9.07
C ASN A 70 -6.33 1.61 10.10
N THR A 71 -6.05 2.90 10.04
CA THR A 71 -6.62 3.90 10.96
C THR A 71 -7.78 4.66 10.32
N GLU A 72 -7.74 4.82 9.00
CA GLU A 72 -8.78 5.48 8.21
C GLU A 72 -8.84 4.85 6.81
N VAL A 73 -10.05 4.74 6.26
CA VAL A 73 -10.29 4.30 4.89
C VAL A 73 -11.31 5.24 4.25
N GLN A 74 -10.98 5.75 3.07
CA GLN A 74 -11.84 6.63 2.30
C GLN A 74 -11.84 6.21 0.83
N VAL A 75 -13.03 5.97 0.27
CA VAL A 75 -13.20 5.90 -1.19
C VAL A 75 -13.46 7.31 -1.71
N CYS A 76 -12.68 7.73 -2.70
CA CYS A 76 -12.87 9.01 -3.37
C CYS A 76 -12.47 8.93 -4.84
N ARG A 77 -12.81 9.97 -5.59
CA ARG A 77 -12.35 10.11 -6.97
C ARG A 77 -10.86 10.42 -6.97
N MET A 78 -10.15 9.94 -7.98
CA MET A 78 -8.72 10.18 -8.15
C MET A 78 -8.37 11.67 -8.17
N ALA A 79 -9.25 12.52 -8.73
CA ALA A 79 -9.08 13.98 -8.72
C ALA A 79 -9.25 14.63 -7.32
N ASP A 80 -9.89 13.95 -6.37
CA ASP A 80 -10.16 14.46 -5.03
C ASP A 80 -9.08 14.02 -4.01
N VAL A 81 -8.07 13.26 -4.44
CA VAL A 81 -6.94 12.85 -3.58
C VAL A 81 -6.20 14.08 -3.08
N THR A 82 -6.10 14.20 -1.76
CA THR A 82 -5.55 15.39 -1.14
C THR A 82 -4.02 15.38 -1.18
N ALA A 83 -3.43 16.58 -1.20
CA ALA A 83 -1.97 16.71 -1.08
C ALA A 83 -1.45 16.19 0.27
N ALA A 84 -2.29 16.14 1.32
CA ALA A 84 -1.92 15.54 2.60
C ALA A 84 -1.78 14.02 2.48
N HIS A 85 -2.74 13.35 1.84
CA HIS A 85 -2.67 11.92 1.54
C HIS A 85 -1.46 11.58 0.66
N ALA A 86 -1.27 12.34 -0.42
CA ALA A 86 -0.12 12.20 -1.31
C ALA A 86 1.23 12.28 -0.56
N ARG A 87 1.39 13.22 0.37
CA ARG A 87 2.62 13.31 1.18
C ARG A 87 2.78 12.15 2.17
N ALA A 88 1.67 11.69 2.75
CA ALA A 88 1.66 10.57 3.69
C ALA A 88 2.03 9.23 3.03
N GLU A 89 1.95 9.13 1.69
CA GLU A 89 2.44 7.97 0.95
C GLU A 89 3.97 7.80 1.05
N GLY A 90 4.71 8.79 1.58
CA GLY A 90 6.12 8.66 1.93
C GLY A 90 7.07 8.51 0.74
N GLU A 91 6.58 8.67 -0.48
CA GLU A 91 7.33 8.49 -1.73
C GLU A 91 7.98 9.78 -2.24
N GLY A 92 7.84 10.88 -1.49
CA GLY A 92 8.43 12.17 -1.82
C GLY A 92 7.55 13.06 -2.71
N PHE A 93 6.26 12.75 -2.84
CA PHE A 93 5.32 13.60 -3.57
C PHE A 93 5.16 14.96 -2.89
N ALA A 94 5.37 16.04 -3.64
CA ALA A 94 5.14 17.40 -3.12
C ALA A 94 3.64 17.71 -2.96
N ASP A 95 2.83 17.21 -3.90
CA ASP A 95 1.40 17.46 -4.03
C ASP A 95 0.68 16.29 -4.75
N ALA A 96 -0.64 16.43 -4.90
CA ALA A 96 -1.49 15.45 -5.57
C ALA A 96 -1.21 15.31 -7.07
N THR A 97 -0.61 16.30 -7.73
CA THR A 97 -0.26 16.21 -9.16
C THR A 97 0.93 15.29 -9.36
N ALA A 98 1.98 15.44 -8.54
CA ALA A 98 3.13 14.53 -8.58
C ALA A 98 2.72 13.09 -8.22
N TRP A 99 1.85 12.94 -7.23
CA TRP A 99 1.24 11.66 -6.87
C TRP A 99 0.48 11.03 -8.04
N ARG A 100 -0.39 11.81 -8.71
CA ARG A 100 -1.22 11.35 -9.83
C ARG A 100 -0.35 10.81 -10.96
N ALA A 101 0.69 11.54 -11.35
CA ALA A 101 1.58 11.12 -12.43
C ALA A 101 2.27 9.78 -12.12
N ALA A 102 2.76 9.58 -10.89
CA ALA A 102 3.40 8.33 -10.49
C ALA A 102 2.42 7.15 -10.43
N HIS A 103 1.20 7.38 -9.94
CA HIS A 103 0.16 6.34 -9.87
C HIS A 103 -0.37 5.96 -11.25
N GLU A 104 -0.57 6.93 -12.15
CA GLU A 104 -0.90 6.63 -13.55
C GLU A 104 0.20 5.84 -14.24
N GLU A 105 1.48 6.14 -13.99
CA GLU A 105 2.60 5.36 -14.54
C GLU A 105 2.56 3.91 -14.02
N PHE A 106 2.33 3.72 -12.72
CA PHE A 106 2.24 2.39 -12.12
C PHE A 106 1.04 1.59 -12.66
N TRP A 107 -0.16 2.17 -12.64
CA TRP A 107 -1.40 1.51 -13.07
C TRP A 107 -1.47 1.28 -14.59
N ASN A 108 -0.74 2.06 -15.40
CA ASN A 108 -0.59 1.78 -16.84
C ASN A 108 0.60 0.88 -17.15
N SER A 109 1.38 0.44 -16.16
CA SER A 109 2.51 -0.45 -16.40
C SER A 109 2.04 -1.80 -16.95
N PRO A 110 2.81 -2.45 -17.85
CA PRO A 110 2.41 -3.74 -18.40
C PRO A 110 2.21 -4.83 -17.34
N GLU A 111 2.96 -4.77 -16.25
CA GLU A 111 2.86 -5.72 -15.14
C GLU A 111 1.53 -5.56 -14.39
N PHE A 112 1.14 -4.32 -14.05
CA PHE A 112 -0.14 -4.06 -13.39
C PHE A 112 -1.35 -4.35 -14.28
N VAL A 113 -1.29 -3.93 -15.55
CA VAL A 113 -2.38 -4.23 -16.50
C VAL A 113 -2.56 -5.74 -16.67
N ALA A 114 -1.46 -6.50 -16.70
CA ALA A 114 -1.53 -7.95 -16.76
C ALA A 114 -2.07 -8.58 -15.46
N SER A 115 -1.76 -8.03 -14.29
CA SER A 115 -2.28 -8.54 -13.01
C SER A 115 -3.76 -8.24 -12.82
N LEU A 116 -4.22 -7.07 -13.24
CA LEU A 116 -5.63 -6.65 -13.12
C LEU A 116 -6.56 -7.39 -14.10
N GLY A 117 -6.02 -7.84 -15.24
CA GLY A 117 -6.76 -8.58 -16.26
C GLY A 117 -7.68 -7.71 -17.13
N ASP A 118 -8.58 -8.37 -17.88
CA ASP A 118 -9.46 -7.74 -18.87
C ASP A 118 -10.84 -7.34 -18.30
N PRO A 119 -11.43 -6.21 -18.75
CA PRO A 119 -10.85 -5.21 -19.66
C PRO A 119 -9.82 -4.32 -18.96
N PRO A 120 -8.91 -3.64 -19.67
CA PRO A 120 -8.06 -2.63 -19.05
C PRO A 120 -8.91 -1.47 -18.48
N VAL A 121 -8.42 -0.84 -17.41
CA VAL A 121 -9.07 0.32 -16.80
C VAL A 121 -8.49 1.59 -17.40
N ALA A 122 -9.34 2.41 -18.00
CA ALA A 122 -8.95 3.74 -18.43
C ALA A 122 -9.03 4.68 -17.22
N LEU A 123 -7.90 5.26 -16.83
CA LEU A 123 -7.82 6.19 -15.71
C LEU A 123 -8.25 7.58 -16.15
N ASP A 124 -9.07 8.22 -15.34
CA ASP A 124 -9.55 9.58 -15.50
C ASP A 124 -9.73 10.27 -14.13
N ASP A 125 -10.40 11.42 -14.11
CA ASP A 125 -10.61 12.19 -12.88
C ASP A 125 -11.65 11.54 -11.95
N ASP A 126 -12.61 10.81 -12.50
CA ASP A 126 -13.72 10.20 -11.77
C ASP A 126 -13.43 8.75 -11.33
N THR A 127 -12.29 8.20 -11.75
CA THR A 127 -11.79 6.89 -11.33
C THR A 127 -11.77 6.79 -9.81
N GLU A 128 -12.45 5.79 -9.25
CA GLU A 128 -12.54 5.61 -7.80
C GLU A 128 -11.31 4.90 -7.24
N VAL A 129 -10.74 5.51 -6.21
CA VAL A 129 -9.58 5.00 -5.46
C VAL A 129 -9.93 4.83 -4.00
N VAL A 130 -9.28 3.86 -3.37
CA VAL A 130 -9.35 3.59 -1.93
C VAL A 130 -8.08 4.17 -1.31
N CYS A 131 -8.24 5.27 -0.59
CA CYS A 131 -7.19 5.88 0.21
C CYS A 131 -7.22 5.29 1.62
N VAL A 132 -6.11 4.70 2.04
CA VAL A 132 -5.97 4.09 3.38
C VAL A 132 -4.87 4.81 4.13
N ALA A 133 -5.15 5.24 5.36
CA ALA A 133 -4.13 5.63 6.33
C ALA A 133 -3.91 4.49 7.32
N PHE A 134 -2.67 4.33 7.78
CA PHE A 134 -2.31 3.26 8.69
C PHE A 134 -1.18 3.65 9.64
N GLU A 135 -1.01 2.84 10.69
CA GLU A 135 0.10 2.93 11.65
C GLU A 135 0.80 1.58 11.77
N VAL A 136 2.11 1.58 12.00
CA VAL A 136 2.83 0.35 12.38
C VAL A 136 2.53 0.03 13.84
N VAL A 137 2.07 -1.19 14.11
CA VAL A 137 1.67 -1.66 15.45
C VAL A 137 2.57 -2.75 16.02
N ASP A 138 3.38 -3.39 15.17
CA ASP A 138 4.34 -4.42 15.59
C ASP A 138 5.48 -4.54 14.55
N HIS A 139 6.67 -4.96 14.99
CA HIS A 139 7.84 -5.18 14.13
C HIS A 139 8.36 -6.60 14.31
N LEU A 140 8.78 -7.27 13.23
CA LEU A 140 9.46 -8.54 13.37
C LEU A 140 10.85 -8.26 13.91
N PRO A 141 11.29 -8.98 14.96
CA PRO A 141 12.70 -8.94 15.33
C PRO A 141 13.54 -9.34 14.11
N THR A 142 14.45 -8.46 13.71
CA THR A 142 15.47 -8.81 12.74
C THR A 142 16.22 -10.06 13.23
N PRO A 143 16.49 -11.05 12.37
CA PRO A 143 17.37 -12.17 12.73
C PRO A 143 18.83 -11.72 12.75
N ASP A 144 19.14 -10.66 13.52
CA ASP A 144 20.46 -10.27 14.00
C ASP A 144 20.35 -9.02 14.89
N GLY A 145 20.08 -9.26 16.17
CA GLY A 145 20.62 -8.46 17.28
C GLY A 145 21.49 -9.41 18.10
N PRO A 146 22.69 -9.00 18.56
CA PRO A 146 23.58 -9.92 19.25
C PRO A 146 22.84 -10.55 20.43
N ALA A 147 22.93 -11.87 20.56
CA ALA A 147 22.51 -12.59 21.76
C ALA A 147 23.13 -11.87 22.96
N GLY A 148 22.28 -11.18 23.74
CA GLY A 148 22.69 -10.38 24.87
C GLY A 148 23.45 -11.23 25.88
N ALA A 149 24.57 -10.67 26.35
CA ALA A 149 25.57 -11.22 27.26
C ALA A 149 25.03 -11.62 28.64
#